data_AF-A0AAD9L9T9-F1
#
_entry.id   AF-A0AAD9L9T9-F1
#
_cell.length_a   1.000
_cell.length_b   1.000
_cell.length_c   1.000
_cell.angle_alpha   90.00
_cell.angle_beta   90.00
_cell.angle_gamma   90.00
#
_symmetry.space_group_name_H-M   'P 1'
#
loop_
_entity.id
_entity.type
_entity.pdbx_description
1 polymer ?
#
loop_
_entity_poly.entity_id
_entity_poly.type
_entity_poly.pdbx_seq_one_letter_code
_entity_poly.pdbx_strand_id
1 'polypeptide(L)'
;MNPISKIPAKLLEGGLVFLHIGGTEISKLPKTVEDASALEQIRVDNTEIPFFWDWIDPVIENAGAVLSDVPTTVVASNTSYCSDLERILNRTQTSFTAPQHHHQSRYLSDASEENWVLLHQTVSCGEWPVIQYPIDSEDKNSGIKM
;
A
#
# COMPACT_ATOMS: atom_id res chain seq x y z
N MET A 1 6.37 -18.37 10.26
CA MET A 1 5.73 -17.80 9.05
C MET A 1 4.26 -18.12 9.07
N ASN A 2 3.43 -17.20 8.60
CA ASN A 2 1.99 -17.39 8.48
C ASN A 2 1.67 -17.94 7.07
N PRO A 3 1.06 -19.13 6.93
CA PRO A 3 0.87 -19.81 5.64
C PRO A 3 -0.23 -19.20 4.75
N ILE A 4 -0.80 -18.05 5.13
CA ILE A 4 -1.74 -17.32 4.28
C ILE A 4 -1.01 -16.85 3.03
N SER A 5 -1.42 -17.34 1.87
CA SER A 5 -0.79 -17.03 0.58
C SER A 5 -1.72 -16.32 -0.41
N LYS A 6 -2.99 -16.13 -0.05
CA LYS A 6 -4.00 -15.45 -0.87
C LYS A 6 -4.96 -14.67 0.01
N ILE A 7 -5.41 -13.52 -0.50
CA ILE A 7 -6.52 -12.74 0.08
C ILE A 7 -7.68 -12.69 -0.92
N PRO A 8 -8.92 -12.99 -0.51
CA PRO A 8 -10.09 -12.81 -1.37
C PRO A 8 -10.39 -11.33 -1.61
N ALA A 9 -10.77 -10.97 -2.84
CA ALA A 9 -11.13 -9.61 -3.24
C ALA A 9 -12.20 -8.99 -2.32
N LYS A 10 -13.20 -9.77 -1.93
CA LYS A 10 -14.29 -9.35 -1.03
C LYS A 10 -13.86 -8.75 0.30
N LEU A 11 -12.65 -9.03 0.79
CA LEU A 11 -12.15 -8.39 2.01
C LEU A 11 -11.73 -6.93 1.78
N LEU A 12 -11.30 -6.61 0.56
CA LEU A 12 -10.93 -5.26 0.15
C LEU A 12 -12.15 -4.46 -0.34
N GLU A 13 -13.28 -5.14 -0.58
CA GLU A 13 -14.51 -4.53 -1.07
C GLU A 13 -15.33 -3.94 0.08
N GLY A 14 -15.77 -2.69 -0.09
CA GLY A 14 -16.65 -1.99 0.86
C GLY A 14 -15.89 -1.07 1.82
N GLY A 15 -16.35 -0.98 3.07
CA GLY A 15 -15.89 0.01 4.06
C GLY A 15 -14.59 -0.32 4.80
N LEU A 16 -13.69 -1.12 4.23
CA LEU A 16 -12.43 -1.46 4.89
C LEU A 16 -11.46 -0.28 4.83
N VAL A 17 -11.11 0.28 5.99
CA VAL A 17 -10.24 1.47 6.09
C VAL A 17 -8.75 1.10 6.19
N PHE A 18 -8.43 0.05 6.96
CA PHE A 18 -7.07 -0.39 7.22
C PHE A 18 -6.92 -1.88 6.94
N LEU A 19 -5.93 -2.27 6.14
CA LEU A 19 -5.56 -3.66 5.91
C LEU A 19 -4.10 -3.92 6.32
N HIS A 20 -3.88 -4.94 7.14
CA HIS A 20 -2.54 -5.44 7.45
C HIS A 20 -2.44 -6.93 7.14
N ILE A 21 -1.64 -7.27 6.13
CA ILE A 21 -1.35 -8.65 5.69
C ILE A 21 0.15 -8.92 5.59
N GLY A 22 0.96 -8.10 6.25
CA GLY A 22 2.39 -8.29 6.33
C GLY A 22 2.78 -9.58 7.06
N GLY A 23 3.99 -10.09 6.78
CA GLY A 23 4.50 -11.34 7.38
C GLY A 23 3.77 -12.62 6.96
N THR A 24 3.03 -12.56 5.86
CA THR A 24 2.34 -13.69 5.22
C THR A 24 3.09 -14.14 3.96
N GLU A 25 2.67 -15.25 3.36
CA GLU A 25 3.22 -15.79 2.10
C GLU A 25 2.51 -15.22 0.85
N ILE A 26 1.83 -14.08 0.98
CA ILE A 26 1.16 -13.42 -0.15
C ILE A 26 2.22 -12.90 -1.13
N SER A 27 2.10 -13.29 -2.39
CA SER A 27 2.95 -12.79 -3.48
C SER A 27 2.17 -11.94 -4.49
N LYS A 28 0.83 -11.97 -4.43
CA LYS A 28 -0.05 -11.25 -5.36
C LYS A 28 -1.33 -10.83 -4.66
N LEU A 29 -1.73 -9.58 -4.85
CA LEU A 29 -3.05 -9.08 -4.50
C LEU A 29 -4.10 -9.56 -5.52
N PRO A 30 -5.39 -9.58 -5.15
CA PRO A 30 -6.46 -9.87 -6.08
C PRO A 30 -6.47 -8.84 -7.22
N LYS A 31 -6.59 -9.34 -8.45
CA LYS A 31 -6.55 -8.53 -9.67
C LYS A 31 -7.74 -7.56 -9.77
N THR A 32 -8.90 -7.97 -9.27
CA THR A 32 -10.14 -7.22 -9.37
C THR A 32 -10.73 -7.07 -7.98
N VAL A 33 -11.05 -5.83 -7.62
CA VAL A 33 -11.72 -5.42 -6.39
C VAL A 33 -12.77 -4.41 -6.83
N GLU A 34 -14.04 -4.65 -6.53
CA GLU A 34 -15.14 -3.83 -7.04
C GLU A 34 -15.17 -2.41 -6.44
N ASP A 35 -14.86 -2.26 -5.15
CA ASP A 35 -14.83 -0.98 -4.46
C ASP A 35 -13.81 -0.98 -3.32
N ALA A 36 -12.63 -0.41 -3.57
CA ALA A 36 -11.59 -0.20 -2.56
C ALA A 36 -11.54 1.25 -2.05
N SER A 37 -12.55 2.08 -2.35
CA SER A 37 -12.47 3.53 -2.17
C SER A 37 -12.41 3.98 -0.70
N ALA A 38 -12.87 3.15 0.23
CA ALA A 38 -12.79 3.41 1.66
C ALA A 38 -11.42 3.08 2.27
N LEU A 39 -10.55 2.39 1.53
CA LEU A 39 -9.23 2.00 2.01
C LEU A 39 -8.35 3.24 2.11
N GLU A 40 -7.79 3.48 3.29
CA GLU A 40 -6.86 4.58 3.56
C GLU A 40 -5.43 4.08 3.69
N GLN A 41 -5.24 2.84 4.20
CA GLN A 41 -3.93 2.24 4.32
C GLN A 41 -3.93 0.73 4.08
N ILE A 42 -2.90 0.27 3.36
CA ILE A 42 -2.56 -1.14 3.19
C ILE A 42 -1.11 -1.41 3.60
N ARG A 43 -0.94 -2.40 4.48
CA ARG A 43 0.37 -2.90 4.93
C ARG A 43 0.59 -4.32 4.40
N VAL A 44 1.62 -4.45 3.56
CA VAL A 44 2.05 -5.69 2.92
C VAL A 44 3.54 -5.97 3.17
N ASP A 45 4.10 -5.39 4.22
CA ASP A 45 5.50 -5.58 4.58
C ASP A 45 5.85 -7.06 4.82
N ASN A 46 7.09 -7.44 4.52
CA ASN A 46 7.55 -8.83 4.67
C ASN A 46 6.71 -9.84 3.87
N THR A 47 6.31 -9.46 2.65
CA THR A 47 5.66 -10.31 1.65
C THR A 47 6.47 -10.32 0.35
N GLU A 48 6.05 -11.09 -0.66
CA GLU A 48 6.75 -11.15 -1.96
C GLU A 48 6.11 -10.28 -3.05
N ILE A 49 5.29 -9.29 -2.67
CA ILE A 49 4.54 -8.48 -3.62
C ILE A 49 5.49 -7.69 -4.55
N PRO A 50 5.38 -7.87 -5.89
CA PRO A 50 6.24 -7.18 -6.84
C PRO A 50 5.61 -5.92 -7.45
N PHE A 51 4.28 -5.77 -7.39
CA PHE A 51 3.53 -4.63 -7.94
C PHE A 51 2.11 -4.54 -7.38
N PHE A 52 1.40 -3.46 -7.74
CA PHE A 52 0.00 -3.21 -7.35
C PHE A 52 -0.93 -3.09 -8.56
N TRP A 53 -2.18 -3.51 -8.39
CA TRP A 53 -3.24 -3.39 -9.41
C TRP A 53 -3.89 -2.00 -9.38
N ASP A 54 -4.58 -1.63 -10.47
CA ASP A 54 -5.19 -0.31 -10.71
C ASP A 54 -6.30 0.07 -9.72
N TRP A 55 -6.94 -0.90 -9.07
CA TRP A 55 -7.92 -0.61 -8.01
C TRP A 55 -7.34 0.18 -6.84
N ILE A 56 -6.01 0.21 -6.67
CA ILE A 56 -5.37 1.04 -5.64
C ILE A 56 -5.27 2.51 -6.05
N ASP A 57 -5.40 2.85 -7.34
CA ASP A 57 -5.20 4.22 -7.82
C ASP A 57 -6.13 5.24 -7.15
N PRO A 58 -7.44 4.97 -6.96
CA PRO A 58 -8.31 5.87 -6.20
C PRO A 58 -7.90 6.06 -4.73
N VAL A 59 -7.29 5.03 -4.12
CA VAL A 59 -6.77 5.09 -2.74
C VAL A 59 -5.57 6.04 -2.67
N ILE A 60 -4.69 5.98 -3.68
CA ILE A 60 -3.54 6.87 -3.82
C ILE A 60 -3.98 8.32 -4.07
N GLU A 61 -5.02 8.54 -4.86
CA GLU A 61 -5.58 9.88 -5.12
C GLU A 61 -6.18 10.50 -3.85
N ASN A 62 -6.81 9.69 -2.99
CA ASN A 62 -7.44 10.15 -1.75
C ASN A 62 -6.45 10.32 -0.58
N ALA A 63 -5.24 9.74 -0.68
CA ALA A 63 -4.19 9.83 0.35
C ALA A 63 -3.83 11.28 0.73
N GLY A 64 -3.92 12.22 -0.22
CA GLY A 64 -3.65 13.63 0.04
C GLY A 64 -4.78 14.37 0.77
N ALA A 65 -5.99 13.79 0.83
CA ALA A 65 -7.18 14.41 1.44
C ALA A 65 -7.40 13.96 2.89
N VAL A 66 -6.78 12.86 3.30
CA VAL A 66 -7.06 12.16 4.56
C VAL A 66 -5.78 12.14 5.43
N LEU A 67 -5.74 13.08 6.37
CA LEU A 67 -5.04 13.02 7.66
C LEU A 67 -3.55 13.39 7.71
N SER A 68 -3.31 14.47 8.45
CA SER A 68 -2.10 14.77 9.23
C SER A 68 -1.63 13.65 10.18
N ASP A 69 -2.40 12.55 10.30
CA ASP A 69 -2.27 11.57 11.38
C ASP A 69 -1.96 10.13 10.88
N VAL A 70 -2.04 9.86 9.57
CA VAL A 70 -1.64 8.55 8.99
C VAL A 70 -0.57 8.79 7.91
N PRO A 71 0.72 8.62 8.22
CA PRO A 71 1.78 9.22 7.40
C PRO A 71 1.99 8.57 6.03
N THR A 72 1.40 7.39 5.73
CA THR A 72 1.61 6.70 4.45
C THR A 72 0.49 5.69 4.11
N THR A 73 0.09 5.65 2.84
CA THR A 73 -0.98 4.79 2.28
C THR A 73 -0.55 3.33 2.10
N VAL A 74 0.67 3.10 1.62
CA VAL A 74 1.19 1.76 1.33
C VAL A 74 2.45 1.53 2.17
N VAL A 75 2.43 0.53 3.05
CA VAL A 75 3.64 0.06 3.75
C VAL A 75 4.04 -1.26 3.14
N ALA A 76 5.20 -1.29 2.47
CA ALA A 76 5.65 -2.44 1.67
C ALA A 76 7.12 -2.80 1.93
N SER A 77 7.64 -2.49 3.12
CA SER A 77 9.00 -2.82 3.54
C SER A 77 9.34 -4.29 3.32
N ASN A 78 10.56 -4.60 2.91
CA ASN A 78 11.02 -5.97 2.60
C ASN A 78 10.21 -6.70 1.50
N THR A 79 9.57 -5.98 0.59
CA THR A 79 8.96 -6.56 -0.63
C THR A 79 9.88 -6.42 -1.85
N SER A 80 9.61 -7.22 -2.89
CA SER A 80 10.25 -7.06 -4.20
C SER A 80 9.97 -5.68 -4.80
N TYR A 81 8.75 -5.16 -4.61
CA TYR A 81 8.37 -3.82 -5.04
C TYR A 81 9.26 -2.73 -4.41
N CYS A 82 9.43 -2.76 -3.08
CA CYS A 82 10.26 -1.77 -2.40
C CYS A 82 11.74 -1.89 -2.75
N SER A 83 12.23 -3.10 -2.99
CA SER A 83 13.60 -3.32 -3.47
C SER A 83 13.85 -2.64 -4.81
N ASP A 84 12.88 -2.69 -5.72
CA ASP A 84 12.94 -1.98 -7.00
C ASP A 84 12.79 -0.47 -6.81
N LEU A 85 11.82 -0.04 -6.00
CA LEU A 85 11.58 1.38 -5.74
C LEU A 85 12.81 2.08 -5.17
N GLU A 86 13.49 1.50 -4.18
CA GLU A 86 14.72 2.03 -3.63
C GLU A 86 15.83 2.15 -4.68
N ARG A 87 15.97 1.15 -5.56
CA ARG A 87 16.95 1.20 -6.65
C ARG A 87 16.64 2.27 -7.68
N ILE A 88 15.35 2.47 -7.99
CA ILE A 88 14.87 3.52 -8.89
C ILE A 88 15.17 4.90 -8.31
N LEU A 89 14.80 5.14 -7.05
CA LEU A 89 15.04 6.41 -6.35
C LEU A 89 16.54 6.70 -6.18
N ASN A 90 17.36 5.66 -6.02
CA ASN A 90 18.82 5.77 -6.01
C ASN A 90 19.47 5.85 -7.41
N ARG A 91 18.67 5.90 -8.49
CA ARG A 91 19.13 5.98 -9.89
C ARG A 91 20.01 4.80 -10.33
N THR A 92 19.89 3.67 -9.64
CA THR A 92 20.60 2.42 -9.97
C THR A 92 19.78 1.51 -10.90
N GLN A 93 18.50 1.82 -11.08
CA GLN A 93 17.54 1.12 -11.92
C GLN A 93 16.58 2.15 -12.53
N THR A 94 16.07 1.93 -13.75
CA THR A 94 15.20 2.91 -14.44
C THR A 94 13.74 2.49 -14.54
N SER A 95 13.41 1.26 -14.13
CA SER A 95 12.06 0.70 -14.22
C SER A 95 11.89 -0.42 -13.20
N PHE A 96 10.65 -0.72 -12.80
CA PHE A 96 10.36 -1.91 -11.99
C PHE A 96 10.71 -3.19 -12.75
N THR A 97 11.16 -4.23 -12.04
CA THR A 97 11.49 -5.55 -12.61
C THR A 97 10.27 -6.44 -12.77
N ALA A 98 9.18 -6.12 -12.06
CA ALA A 98 7.90 -6.80 -12.19
C ALA A 98 7.41 -6.78 -13.65
N PRO A 99 6.90 -7.90 -14.19
CA PRO A 99 6.30 -7.92 -15.53
C PRO A 99 5.15 -6.92 -15.62
N GLN A 100 5.05 -6.24 -16.76
CA GLN A 100 3.91 -5.37 -17.01
C GLN A 100 2.62 -6.19 -17.16
N HIS A 101 1.57 -5.73 -16.51
CA HIS A 101 0.25 -6.34 -16.61
C HIS A 101 -0.80 -5.31 -17.04
N HIS A 102 -1.82 -5.78 -17.76
CA HIS A 102 -3.05 -4.99 -17.89
C HIS A 102 -3.66 -4.79 -16.51
N HIS A 103 -4.15 -3.58 -16.23
CA HIS A 103 -4.71 -3.17 -14.94
C HIS A 103 -3.68 -3.03 -13.81
N GLN A 104 -2.42 -2.75 -14.14
CA GLN A 104 -1.43 -2.35 -13.15
C GLN A 104 -1.65 -0.89 -12.73
N SER A 105 -1.38 -0.57 -11.47
CA SER A 105 -1.50 0.79 -10.94
C SER A 105 -0.70 1.78 -11.78
N ARG A 106 -1.35 2.86 -12.24
CA ARG A 106 -0.68 3.89 -13.04
C ARG A 106 0.30 4.71 -12.21
N TYR A 107 0.03 4.86 -10.93
CA TYR A 107 0.85 5.63 -10.00
C TYR A 107 2.01 4.80 -9.47
N LEU A 108 1.72 3.60 -8.96
CA LEU A 108 2.74 2.77 -8.31
C LEU A 108 3.61 2.02 -9.32
N SER A 109 3.31 2.06 -10.62
CA SER A 109 4.15 1.45 -11.66
C SER A 109 4.93 2.47 -12.48
N ASP A 110 4.71 3.76 -12.28
CA ASP A 110 5.41 4.82 -13.01
C ASP A 110 6.72 5.18 -12.31
N ALA A 111 7.84 4.77 -12.92
CA ALA A 111 9.20 5.03 -12.43
C ALA A 111 9.76 6.40 -12.86
N SER A 112 9.00 7.21 -13.60
CA SER A 112 9.40 8.53 -14.07
C SER A 112 9.78 9.46 -12.90
N GLU A 113 10.75 10.34 -13.11
CA GLU A 113 11.22 11.28 -12.07
C GLU A 113 10.09 12.22 -11.64
N GLU A 114 9.18 12.55 -12.55
CA GLU A 114 7.98 13.34 -12.31
C GLU A 114 7.06 12.72 -11.25
N ASN A 115 7.07 11.39 -11.13
CA ASN A 115 6.23 10.64 -10.19
C ASN A 115 6.92 10.38 -8.83
N TRP A 116 8.21 10.69 -8.66
CA TRP A 116 8.96 10.34 -7.45
C TRP A 116 8.40 10.96 -6.17
N VAL A 117 7.88 12.19 -6.25
CA VAL A 117 7.27 12.85 -5.09
C VAL A 117 6.05 12.07 -4.60
N LEU A 118 5.19 11.62 -5.53
CA LEU A 118 4.03 10.81 -5.20
C LEU A 118 4.44 9.48 -4.58
N LEU A 119 5.41 8.78 -5.19
CA LEU A 119 5.92 7.51 -4.67
C LEU A 119 6.47 7.64 -3.25
N HIS A 120 7.24 8.70 -2.97
CA HIS A 120 7.77 8.98 -1.64
C HIS A 120 6.71 9.30 -0.59
N GLN A 121 5.63 9.96 -0.98
CA GLN A 121 4.54 10.31 -0.07
C GLN A 121 3.61 9.12 0.22
N THR A 122 3.45 8.24 -0.76
CA THR A 122 2.41 7.20 -0.74
C THR A 122 2.94 5.84 -0.32
N VAL A 123 4.23 5.56 -0.52
CA VAL A 123 4.86 4.28 -0.20
C VAL A 123 5.94 4.44 0.86
N SER A 124 5.85 3.61 1.90
CA SER A 124 6.90 3.44 2.90
C SER A 124 7.58 2.08 2.73
N CYS A 125 8.88 2.14 2.45
CA CYS A 125 9.75 0.96 2.36
C CYS A 125 10.65 0.76 3.60
N GLY A 126 10.70 1.74 4.50
CA GLY A 126 11.49 1.67 5.73
C GLY A 126 10.81 0.85 6.83
N GLU A 127 11.52 0.58 7.93
CA GLU A 127 10.91 -0.04 9.11
C GLU A 127 9.80 0.86 9.67
N TRP A 128 8.58 0.33 9.74
CA TRP A 128 7.46 1.08 10.29
C TRP A 128 7.36 0.86 11.81
N PRO A 129 7.12 1.91 12.61
CA PRO A 129 6.96 1.76 14.05
C PRO A 129 5.80 0.83 14.41
N VAL A 130 5.94 0.13 15.54
CA VAL A 130 5.10 -0.98 16.01
C VAL A 130 3.65 -0.56 16.36
N ILE A 131 3.31 0.72 16.27
CA ILE A 131 1.97 1.21 16.58
C ILE A 131 1.04 0.87 15.39
N GLN A 132 0.36 -0.26 15.49
CA GLN A 132 -0.45 -0.84 14.41
C GLN A 132 -1.89 -0.31 14.39
N TYR A 133 -2.32 0.37 15.45
CA TYR A 133 -3.66 0.92 15.60
C TYR A 133 -3.58 2.42 15.85
N PRO A 134 -4.23 3.27 15.04
CA PRO A 134 -4.19 4.72 15.21
C PRO A 134 -5.13 5.12 16.36
N ILE A 135 -4.67 4.93 17.60
CA ILE A 135 -5.45 5.20 18.83
C ILE A 135 -6.00 6.63 18.80
N ASP A 136 -5.21 7.62 18.37
CA ASP A 136 -5.67 9.02 18.30
C ASP A 136 -6.85 9.22 17.33
N SER A 137 -6.86 8.49 16.21
CA SER A 137 -7.94 8.52 15.23
C SER A 137 -9.18 7.80 15.76
N GLU A 138 -8.99 6.69 16.45
CA GLU A 138 -10.10 5.97 17.08
C GLU A 138 -10.72 6.76 18.23
N ASP A 139 -9.92 7.34 19.12
CA ASP A 139 -10.42 8.18 20.21
C ASP A 139 -11.25 9.36 19.70
N LYS A 140 -10.87 9.93 18.54
CA LYS A 140 -11.62 11.02 17.91
C LYS A 140 -12.98 10.58 17.34
N ASN A 141 -13.08 9.36 16.81
CA ASN A 141 -14.28 8.85 16.15
C ASN A 141 -15.20 8.01 17.06
N SER A 142 -14.63 7.34 18.05
CA SER A 142 -15.29 6.36 18.93
C SER A 142 -15.25 6.76 20.41
N GLY A 143 -14.47 7.78 20.77
CA GLY A 143 -14.36 8.26 22.14
C GLY A 143 -15.71 8.76 22.68
N ILE A 144 -16.08 8.26 23.86
CA ILE A 144 -17.28 8.72 24.57
C ILE A 144 -17.01 10.15 25.06
N LYS A 145 -17.79 11.12 24.57
CA LYS A 145 -17.76 12.50 25.08
C LYS A 145 -18.37 12.50 26.49
N MET A 146 -17.56 12.75 27.52
CA MET A 146 -18.03 13.09 28.87
C MET A 146 -18.50 14.54 28.95
#